data_AF-A0AAW1BGQ5-F1
#
_entry.id   AF-A0AAW1BGQ5-F1
#
_cell.length_a   1.000
_cell.length_b   1.000
_cell.length_c   1.000
_cell.angle_alpha   90.00
_cell.angle_beta   90.00
_cell.angle_gamma   90.00
#
_symmetry.space_group_name_H-M   'P 1'
#
loop_
_entity.id
_entity.type
_entity.pdbx_description
1 polymer ?
#
loop_
_entity_poly.entity_id
_entity_poly.type
_entity_poly.pdbx_seq_one_letter_code
_entity_poly.pdbx_strand_id
1 'polypeptide(L)'
;MAALDKIKAKKTLGTVDYVESSEFAQGILPTKKDVIQNMLYLLHPKRAGQAQRSKEDAAQLLAELLQEHWLFCNLYTIATQSIKKHILNVYEEFSKLYQSRKRRKNELFIQKADDFNRSSEQLFDIFCTDTVTREKLEQYSGVKMTDTEWKFLEDQRNERKMYFEDFMDKKQMETIERRRKVESLEHFRKIAEEEKEVRKRKEMTSNRDEHPVEDVNKNKDDSCLEYNKGIGGFSDKAKRKRLSSCWVTGTATSTTYNESVPSENQHLRMNIRKVRPGFYETFDKYKNC
;
A
#
# COMPACT_ATOMS: atom_id res chain seq x y z
N MET A 1 -10.69 -31.92 10.89
CA MET A 1 -9.61 -31.36 11.72
C MET A 1 -9.99 -29.93 12.05
N ALA A 2 -10.18 -29.63 13.34
CA ALA A 2 -10.64 -28.34 13.83
C ALA A 2 -9.65 -27.24 13.43
N ALA A 3 -10.14 -26.19 12.76
CA ALA A 3 -9.37 -24.98 12.55
C ALA A 3 -9.05 -24.39 13.93
N LEU A 4 -7.76 -24.26 14.25
CA LEU A 4 -7.30 -23.42 15.35
C LEU A 4 -7.76 -22.00 15.05
N ASP A 5 -8.89 -21.59 15.63
CA ASP A 5 -9.32 -20.19 15.66
C ASP A 5 -8.21 -19.40 16.35
N LYS A 6 -7.36 -18.76 15.55
CA LYS A 6 -6.45 -17.73 16.04
C LYS A 6 -7.34 -16.70 16.72
N ILE A 7 -7.13 -16.49 18.02
CA ILE A 7 -7.84 -15.47 18.80
C ILE A 7 -7.63 -14.14 18.10
N LYS A 8 -8.66 -13.67 17.38
CA LYS A 8 -8.62 -12.38 16.67
C LYS A 8 -8.60 -11.28 17.72
N ALA A 9 -7.69 -10.32 17.59
CA ALA A 9 -7.66 -9.19 18.51
C ALA A 9 -8.96 -8.39 18.36
N LYS A 10 -9.50 -7.92 19.49
CA LYS A 10 -10.76 -7.17 19.52
C LYS A 10 -10.61 -5.88 20.30
N LYS A 11 -11.36 -4.86 19.89
CA LYS A 11 -11.49 -3.58 20.58
C LYS A 11 -12.96 -3.30 20.85
N THR A 12 -13.27 -2.92 22.08
CA THR A 12 -14.66 -2.63 22.50
C THR A 12 -14.86 -1.12 22.62
N LEU A 13 -15.90 -0.60 21.96
CA LEU A 13 -16.34 0.78 22.08
C LEU A 13 -17.80 0.80 22.56
N GLY A 14 -18.02 1.21 23.80
CA GLY A 14 -19.33 1.11 24.43
C GLY A 14 -19.71 -0.36 24.61
N THR A 15 -20.82 -0.78 23.99
CA THR A 15 -21.33 -2.15 23.99
C THR A 15 -20.93 -2.96 22.75
N VAL A 16 -20.26 -2.33 21.77
CA VAL A 16 -19.96 -2.96 20.47
C VAL A 16 -18.50 -3.40 20.38
N ASP A 17 -18.31 -4.66 19.98
CA ASP A 17 -17.02 -5.25 19.70
C ASP A 17 -16.63 -5.08 18.21
N TYR A 18 -15.40 -4.61 18.00
CA TYR A 18 -14.72 -4.52 16.71
C TYR A 18 -13.60 -5.56 16.68
N VAL A 19 -13.84 -6.65 15.96
CA VAL A 19 -12.90 -7.78 15.84
C VAL A 19 -12.07 -7.61 14.59
N GLU A 20 -10.75 -7.73 14.69
CA GLU A 20 -9.86 -7.64 13.54
C GLU A 20 -10.23 -8.68 12.47
N SER A 21 -10.46 -8.22 11.25
CA SER A 21 -10.76 -9.07 10.09
C SER A 21 -9.90 -8.65 8.91
N SER A 22 -9.42 -9.62 8.14
CA SER A 22 -8.66 -9.38 6.91
C SER A 22 -9.52 -9.39 5.65
N GLU A 23 -10.77 -9.84 5.78
CA GLU A 23 -11.66 -10.14 4.67
C GLU A 23 -13.04 -9.54 4.95
N PHE A 24 -13.75 -9.25 3.86
CA PHE A 24 -15.15 -8.88 3.88
C PHE A 24 -16.03 -10.12 3.75
N ALA A 25 -17.26 -10.04 4.25
CA ALA A 25 -18.26 -11.04 3.96
C ALA A 25 -18.45 -11.15 2.44
N GLN A 26 -18.53 -12.38 1.95
CA GLN A 26 -18.93 -12.65 0.56
C GLN A 26 -20.44 -12.39 0.45
N GLY A 27 -20.88 -11.91 -0.70
CA GLY A 27 -22.30 -11.70 -0.97
C GLY A 27 -22.92 -10.40 -0.51
N ILE A 28 -22.32 -9.69 0.45
CA ILE A 28 -22.88 -8.47 1.06
C ILE A 28 -21.88 -7.33 0.95
N LEU A 29 -22.35 -6.11 0.69
CA LEU A 29 -21.50 -4.93 0.61
C LEU A 29 -20.98 -4.51 1.99
N PRO A 30 -19.70 -4.10 2.14
CA PRO A 30 -19.12 -3.78 3.45
C PRO A 30 -19.80 -2.60 4.18
N THR A 31 -19.89 -2.71 5.50
CA THR A 31 -20.33 -1.64 6.41
C THR A 31 -19.16 -0.78 6.88
N LYS A 32 -19.46 0.36 7.50
CA LYS A 32 -18.44 1.16 8.20
C LYS A 32 -17.71 0.35 9.28
N LYS A 33 -18.42 -0.55 9.97
CA LYS A 33 -17.83 -1.47 10.96
C LYS A 33 -16.80 -2.39 10.32
N ASP A 34 -17.12 -2.99 9.18
CA ASP A 34 -16.19 -3.87 8.45
C ASP A 34 -14.92 -3.13 8.01
N VAL A 35 -15.06 -1.87 7.59
CA VAL A 35 -13.94 -0.99 7.25
C VAL A 35 -13.04 -0.75 8.46
N ILE A 36 -13.62 -0.47 9.64
CA ILE A 36 -12.86 -0.28 10.88
C ILE A 36 -12.13 -1.58 11.27
N GLN A 37 -12.82 -2.72 11.19
CA GLN A 37 -12.24 -4.02 11.51
C GLN A 37 -11.06 -4.38 10.61
N ASN A 38 -11.15 -4.07 9.31
CA ASN A 38 -10.05 -4.23 8.36
C ASN A 38 -8.90 -3.25 8.62
N MET A 39 -9.20 -1.99 8.92
CA MET A 39 -8.18 -1.02 9.32
C MET A 39 -7.43 -1.48 10.57
N LEU A 40 -8.13 -2.03 11.57
CA LEU A 40 -7.51 -2.59 12.76
C LEU A 40 -6.57 -3.75 12.44
N TYR A 41 -6.99 -4.67 11.57
CA TYR A 41 -6.15 -5.77 11.11
C TYR A 41 -4.91 -5.29 10.35
N LEU A 42 -5.06 -4.37 9.41
CA LEU A 42 -3.95 -3.86 8.59
C LEU A 42 -2.93 -3.06 9.40
N LEU A 43 -3.40 -2.41 10.47
CA LEU A 43 -2.57 -1.68 11.42
C LEU A 43 -2.02 -2.57 12.54
N HIS A 44 -2.40 -3.84 12.61
CA HIS A 44 -1.85 -4.75 13.63
C HIS A 44 -0.39 -5.11 13.29
N PRO A 45 0.57 -4.95 14.22
CA PRO A 45 1.95 -5.38 13.99
C PRO A 45 2.03 -6.90 13.83
N LYS A 46 2.44 -7.40 12.66
CA LYS A 46 2.48 -8.85 12.38
C LYS A 46 3.53 -9.60 13.20
N ARG A 47 4.55 -8.90 13.70
CA ARG A 47 5.62 -9.44 14.56
C ARG A 47 6.04 -8.39 15.58
N ALA A 48 6.41 -8.84 16.78
CA ALA A 48 6.99 -7.96 17.80
C ALA A 48 8.25 -7.27 17.24
N GLY A 49 8.30 -5.94 17.34
CA GLY A 49 9.41 -5.13 16.81
C GLY A 49 9.31 -4.75 15.33
N GLN A 50 8.32 -5.24 14.58
CA GLN A 50 8.09 -4.75 13.22
C GLN A 50 7.39 -3.39 13.25
N ALA A 51 7.84 -2.47 12.39
CA ALA A 51 7.18 -1.17 12.22
C ALA A 51 5.71 -1.38 11.79
N GLN A 52 4.83 -0.65 12.46
CA GLN A 52 3.42 -0.60 12.09
C GLN A 52 3.27 0.04 10.71
N ARG A 53 2.38 -0.50 9.87
CA ARG A 53 2.01 0.16 8.61
C ARG A 53 1.43 1.55 8.91
N SER A 54 1.70 2.53 8.05
CA SER A 54 1.08 3.86 8.17
C SER A 54 -0.44 3.77 7.99
N LYS A 55 -1.18 4.75 8.53
CA LYS A 55 -2.64 4.80 8.35
C LYS A 55 -2.99 5.01 6.88
N GLU A 56 -2.19 5.81 6.20
CA GLU A 56 -2.34 6.22 4.81
C GLU A 56 -2.16 5.03 3.87
N ASP A 57 -1.14 4.18 4.11
CA ASP A 57 -0.91 2.96 3.31
C ASP A 57 -1.98 1.90 3.61
N ALA A 58 -2.38 1.76 4.87
CA ALA A 58 -3.46 0.84 5.24
C ALA A 58 -4.78 1.23 4.56
N ALA A 59 -5.12 2.53 4.58
CA ALA A 59 -6.33 3.03 3.93
C ALA A 59 -6.26 2.93 2.40
N GLN A 60 -5.08 3.09 1.79
CA GLN A 60 -4.91 2.89 0.35
C GLN A 60 -5.20 1.44 -0.06
N LEU A 61 -4.58 0.47 0.64
CA LEU A 61 -4.81 -0.95 0.37
C LEU A 61 -6.27 -1.36 0.61
N LEU A 62 -6.89 -0.82 1.66
CA LEU A 62 -8.28 -1.10 1.95
C LEU A 62 -9.22 -0.48 0.91
N ALA A 63 -8.89 0.71 0.37
CA ALA A 63 -9.67 1.33 -0.69
C ALA A 63 -9.65 0.49 -1.98
N GLU A 64 -8.50 -0.06 -2.35
CA GLU A 64 -8.35 -0.98 -3.48
C GLU A 64 -9.18 -2.25 -3.27
N LEU A 65 -9.06 -2.88 -2.09
CA LEU A 65 -9.83 -4.08 -1.75
C LEU A 65 -11.35 -3.83 -1.77
N LEU A 66 -11.82 -2.69 -1.25
CA LEU A 66 -13.23 -2.30 -1.30
C LEU A 66 -13.69 -2.11 -2.75
N GLN A 67 -12.90 -1.43 -3.57
CA GLN A 67 -13.22 -1.20 -4.97
C GLN A 67 -13.32 -2.52 -5.74
N GLU A 68 -12.40 -3.46 -5.51
CA GLU A 68 -12.47 -4.81 -6.08
C GLU A 68 -13.70 -5.60 -5.62
N HIS A 69 -14.09 -5.46 -4.34
CA HIS A 69 -15.27 -6.11 -3.77
C HIS A 69 -16.57 -5.57 -4.40
N TRP A 70 -16.69 -4.25 -4.57
CA TRP A 70 -17.84 -3.65 -5.24
C TRP A 70 -17.91 -4.00 -6.72
N LEU A 71 -16.77 -3.99 -7.43
CA LEU A 71 -16.71 -4.41 -8.83
C LEU A 71 -17.07 -5.88 -9.04
N PHE A 72 -16.80 -6.75 -8.06
CA PHE A 72 -17.29 -8.13 -8.08
C PHE A 72 -18.80 -8.20 -8.22
N CYS A 73 -19.47 -7.29 -7.49
CA CYS A 73 -20.90 -7.18 -7.46
C CYS A 73 -21.45 -6.45 -8.70
N ASN A 74 -20.59 -6.20 -9.72
CA ASN A 74 -20.87 -5.38 -10.89
C ASN A 74 -21.35 -3.96 -10.53
N LEU A 75 -20.87 -3.43 -9.39
CA LEU A 75 -21.14 -2.06 -8.93
C LEU A 75 -19.91 -1.17 -9.12
N TYR A 76 -20.14 0.02 -9.67
CA TYR A 76 -19.08 0.98 -9.96
C TYR A 76 -18.92 2.01 -8.85
N THR A 77 -17.67 2.30 -8.49
CA THR A 77 -17.35 3.12 -7.32
C THR A 77 -16.79 4.49 -7.71
N ILE A 78 -16.81 5.42 -6.75
CA ILE A 78 -16.04 6.66 -6.81
C ILE A 78 -14.53 6.37 -6.88
N ALA A 79 -13.73 7.40 -7.18
CA ALA A 79 -12.28 7.28 -7.28
C ALA A 79 -11.64 6.77 -5.97
N THR A 80 -10.63 5.91 -6.08
CA THR A 80 -9.91 5.27 -4.97
C THR A 80 -9.39 6.28 -3.94
N GLN A 81 -8.93 7.45 -4.39
CA GLN A 81 -8.45 8.52 -3.49
C GLN A 81 -9.56 9.10 -2.62
N SER A 82 -10.79 9.18 -3.13
CA SER A 82 -11.96 9.61 -2.36
C SER A 82 -12.38 8.54 -1.36
N ILE A 83 -12.35 7.26 -1.75
CA ILE A 83 -12.59 6.12 -0.86
C ILE A 83 -11.59 6.15 0.30
N LYS A 84 -10.28 6.27 0.00
CA LYS A 84 -9.21 6.37 1.00
C LYS A 84 -9.47 7.48 2.02
N LYS A 85 -9.85 8.69 1.56
CA LYS A 85 -10.18 9.81 2.46
C LYS A 85 -11.36 9.45 3.37
N HIS A 86 -12.40 8.81 2.83
CA HIS A 86 -13.56 8.39 3.61
C HIS A 86 -13.19 7.34 4.68
N ILE A 87 -12.36 6.35 4.32
CA ILE A 87 -11.83 5.35 5.27
C ILE A 87 -11.07 6.04 6.41
N LEU A 88 -10.17 6.97 6.07
CA LEU A 88 -9.38 7.70 7.07
C LEU A 88 -10.28 8.48 8.03
N ASN A 89 -11.31 9.16 7.53
CA ASN A 89 -12.26 9.91 8.35
C ASN A 89 -12.99 9.00 9.34
N VAL A 90 -13.56 7.88 8.87
CA VAL A 90 -14.28 6.92 9.72
C VAL A 90 -13.35 6.33 10.77
N TYR A 91 -12.13 5.95 10.38
CA TYR A 91 -11.16 5.39 11.31
C TYR A 91 -10.62 6.41 12.32
N GLU A 92 -10.48 7.67 11.93
CA GLU A 92 -10.07 8.75 12.82
C GLU A 92 -11.15 9.03 13.88
N GLU A 93 -12.42 9.06 13.48
CA GLU A 93 -13.55 9.19 14.40
C GLU A 93 -13.58 8.03 15.42
N PHE A 94 -13.49 6.79 14.94
CA PHE A 94 -13.35 5.61 15.78
C PHE A 94 -12.18 5.74 16.76
N SER A 95 -11.00 6.13 16.25
CA SER A 95 -9.77 6.24 17.04
C SER A 95 -9.91 7.29 18.14
N LYS A 96 -10.53 8.44 17.87
CA LYS A 96 -10.79 9.51 18.84
C LYS A 96 -11.71 9.02 19.96
N LEU A 97 -12.77 8.30 19.61
CA LEU A 97 -13.71 7.74 20.58
C LEU A 97 -13.04 6.64 21.41
N TYR A 98 -12.36 5.70 20.77
CA TYR A 98 -11.68 4.59 21.45
C TYR A 98 -10.57 5.04 22.40
N GLN A 99 -9.74 6.00 21.99
CA GLN A 99 -8.58 6.47 22.77
C GLN A 99 -8.95 7.52 23.85
N SER A 100 -10.22 7.87 23.98
CA SER A 100 -10.67 8.86 24.96
C SER A 100 -10.42 8.41 26.40
N ARG A 101 -9.74 9.26 27.18
CA ARG A 101 -9.41 9.01 28.59
C ARG A 101 -10.68 8.88 29.44
N LYS A 102 -10.66 7.99 30.45
CA LYS A 102 -11.81 7.74 31.36
C LYS A 102 -12.47 9.01 31.91
N ARG A 103 -11.68 10.03 32.29
CA ARG A 103 -12.20 11.32 32.81
C ARG A 103 -13.05 12.13 31.83
N ARG A 104 -12.94 11.88 30.53
CA ARG A 104 -13.69 12.57 29.47
C ARG A 104 -14.93 11.78 29.01
N LYS A 105 -15.19 10.61 29.59
CA LYS A 105 -16.35 9.76 29.27
C LYS A 105 -17.57 10.20 30.08
N ASN A 106 -18.08 11.38 29.76
CA ASN A 106 -19.34 11.89 30.28
C ASN A 106 -20.53 11.38 29.44
N GLU A 107 -21.75 11.74 29.84
CA GLU A 107 -22.99 11.33 29.14
C GLU A 107 -22.96 11.69 27.64
N LEU A 108 -22.50 12.89 27.29
CA LEU A 108 -22.34 13.32 25.89
C LEU A 108 -21.37 12.44 25.11
N PHE A 109 -20.31 11.94 25.75
CA PHE A 109 -19.39 11.01 25.12
C PHE A 109 -20.05 9.65 24.88
N ILE A 110 -20.85 9.17 25.84
CA ILE A 110 -21.57 7.89 25.72
C ILE A 110 -22.54 7.97 24.54
N GLN A 111 -23.35 9.03 24.47
CA GLN A 111 -24.25 9.29 23.34
C GLN A 111 -23.50 9.32 22.00
N LYS A 112 -22.37 10.02 21.92
CA LYS A 112 -21.55 10.04 20.70
C LYS A 112 -21.00 8.66 20.31
N ALA A 113 -20.58 7.86 21.29
CA ALA A 113 -20.12 6.50 21.03
C ALA A 113 -21.26 5.60 20.55
N ASP A 114 -22.45 5.76 21.11
CA ASP A 114 -23.65 5.01 20.72
C ASP A 114 -24.15 5.43 19.32
N ASP A 115 -24.17 6.72 19.02
CA ASP A 115 -24.51 7.24 17.70
C ASP A 115 -23.51 6.76 16.64
N PHE A 116 -22.21 6.81 16.97
CA PHE A 116 -21.17 6.25 16.12
C PHE A 116 -21.41 4.76 15.86
N ASN A 117 -21.65 3.98 16.92
CA ASN A 117 -21.90 2.55 16.82
C ASN A 117 -23.12 2.23 15.94
N ARG A 118 -24.23 2.97 16.09
CA ARG A 118 -25.41 2.84 15.21
C ARG A 118 -25.06 3.16 13.76
N SER A 119 -24.32 4.24 13.53
CA SER A 119 -23.90 4.61 12.18
C SER A 119 -22.93 3.59 11.58
N SER A 120 -22.19 2.85 12.41
CA SER A 120 -21.18 1.89 11.97
C SER A 120 -21.78 0.66 11.27
N GLU A 121 -23.04 0.34 11.57
CA GLU A 121 -23.78 -0.76 10.95
C GLU A 121 -24.30 -0.42 9.54
N GLN A 122 -24.29 0.87 9.18
CA GLN A 122 -24.70 1.32 7.86
C GLN A 122 -23.69 0.95 6.78
N LEU A 123 -24.18 0.83 5.55
CA LEU A 123 -23.39 0.63 4.35
C LEU A 123 -22.26 1.67 4.27
N PHE A 124 -21.04 1.21 3.98
CA PHE A 124 -19.96 2.10 3.58
C PHE A 124 -20.12 2.43 2.09
N ASP A 125 -21.05 3.33 1.80
CA ASP A 125 -21.44 3.62 0.43
C ASP A 125 -20.34 4.37 -0.32
N ILE A 126 -19.82 3.71 -1.36
CA ILE A 126 -18.80 4.25 -2.26
C ILE A 126 -19.27 4.22 -3.73
N PHE A 127 -20.57 4.07 -3.96
CA PHE A 127 -21.15 4.02 -5.29
C PHE A 127 -20.92 5.29 -6.09
N CYS A 128 -20.62 5.14 -7.38
CA CYS A 128 -20.51 6.26 -8.32
C CYS A 128 -21.92 6.72 -8.76
N THR A 129 -22.41 7.80 -8.17
CA THR A 129 -23.70 8.39 -8.55
C THR A 129 -23.65 9.17 -9.86
N ASP A 130 -22.46 9.62 -10.28
CA ASP A 130 -22.27 10.33 -11.54
C ASP A 130 -22.41 9.39 -12.74
N THR A 131 -23.44 9.62 -13.55
CA THR A 131 -23.76 8.80 -14.71
C THR A 131 -22.66 8.81 -15.77
N VAL A 132 -22.03 9.95 -16.02
CA VAL A 132 -20.99 10.08 -17.06
C VAL A 132 -19.75 9.27 -16.68
N THR A 133 -19.33 9.37 -15.42
CA THR A 133 -18.20 8.57 -14.93
C THR A 133 -18.55 7.09 -14.90
N ARG A 134 -19.76 6.72 -14.49
CA ARG A 134 -20.20 5.32 -14.49
C ARG A 134 -20.22 4.71 -15.89
N GLU A 135 -20.78 5.41 -16.88
CA GLU A 135 -20.81 4.95 -18.28
C GLU A 135 -19.39 4.68 -18.82
N LYS A 136 -18.41 5.50 -18.45
CA LYS A 136 -17.00 5.25 -18.79
C LYS A 136 -16.46 3.99 -18.10
N LEU A 137 -16.76 3.79 -16.82
CA LEU A 137 -16.33 2.60 -16.09
C LEU A 137 -16.97 1.32 -16.64
N GLU A 138 -18.25 1.36 -17.03
CA GLU A 138 -18.95 0.28 -17.74
C GLU A 138 -18.29 -0.04 -19.09
N GLN A 139 -17.84 1.00 -19.82
CA GLN A 139 -17.10 0.80 -21.07
C GLN A 139 -15.73 0.14 -20.84
N TYR A 140 -15.01 0.56 -19.80
CA TYR A 140 -13.71 -0.02 -19.45
C TYR A 140 -13.84 -1.48 -18.95
N SER A 141 -14.85 -1.79 -18.16
CA SER A 141 -15.11 -3.15 -17.66
C SER A 141 -15.73 -4.07 -18.72
N GLY A 142 -16.40 -3.48 -19.72
CA GLY A 142 -17.18 -4.20 -20.72
C GLY A 142 -18.42 -4.89 -20.14
N VAL A 143 -18.91 -4.46 -18.97
CA VAL A 143 -20.12 -5.00 -18.33
C VAL A 143 -21.01 -3.83 -17.94
N LYS A 144 -22.29 -3.88 -18.30
CA LYS A 144 -23.26 -2.88 -17.85
C LYS A 144 -23.92 -3.34 -16.56
N MET A 145 -24.27 -2.37 -15.71
CA MET A 145 -25.08 -2.63 -14.54
C MET A 145 -26.52 -2.88 -14.99
N THR A 146 -27.14 -3.98 -14.57
CA THR A 146 -28.52 -4.33 -14.95
C THR A 146 -29.49 -4.06 -13.80
N ASP A 147 -30.78 -4.26 -14.02
CA ASP A 147 -31.82 -4.00 -13.01
C ASP A 147 -31.63 -4.84 -11.74
N THR A 148 -31.01 -6.01 -11.83
CA THR A 148 -30.70 -6.85 -10.66
C THR A 148 -29.66 -6.22 -9.75
N GLU A 149 -28.56 -5.69 -10.30
CA GLU A 149 -27.55 -4.99 -9.50
C GLU A 149 -28.08 -3.70 -8.89
N TRP A 150 -28.96 -2.99 -9.61
CA TRP A 150 -29.66 -1.82 -9.05
C TRP A 150 -30.53 -2.18 -7.85
N LYS A 151 -31.32 -3.25 -7.95
CA LYS A 151 -32.14 -3.76 -6.83
C LYS A 151 -31.28 -4.20 -5.67
N PHE A 152 -30.16 -4.88 -5.94
CA PHE A 152 -29.21 -5.26 -4.91
C PHE A 152 -28.63 -4.05 -4.18
N LEU A 153 -28.16 -3.02 -4.90
CA LEU A 153 -27.64 -1.81 -4.27
C LEU A 153 -28.68 -1.12 -3.38
N GLU A 154 -29.93 -1.03 -3.83
CA GLU A 154 -31.02 -0.42 -3.07
C GLU A 154 -31.36 -1.24 -1.82
N ASP A 155 -31.39 -2.57 -1.91
CA ASP A 155 -31.52 -3.43 -0.73
C ASP A 155 -30.37 -3.22 0.26
N GLN A 156 -29.13 -3.16 -0.23
CA GLN A 156 -27.93 -3.00 0.60
C GLN A 156 -27.84 -1.63 1.31
N ARG A 157 -28.53 -0.61 0.80
CA ARG A 157 -28.67 0.70 1.45
C ARG A 157 -29.72 0.71 2.56
N ASN A 158 -30.69 -0.20 2.48
CA ASN A 158 -31.85 -0.26 3.36
C ASN A 158 -31.80 -1.52 4.23
N GLU A 159 -32.48 -2.60 3.80
CA GLU A 159 -32.74 -3.79 4.60
C GLU A 159 -31.56 -4.77 4.67
N ARG A 160 -30.67 -4.76 3.66
CA ARG A 160 -29.46 -5.59 3.57
C ARG A 160 -29.75 -7.09 3.65
N LYS A 161 -30.77 -7.56 2.94
CA LYS A 161 -31.23 -8.96 2.94
C LYS A 161 -30.79 -9.74 1.70
N MET A 162 -30.51 -9.06 0.60
CA MET A 162 -30.14 -9.67 -0.67
C MET A 162 -28.65 -10.04 -0.66
N TYR A 163 -28.32 -11.24 -1.13
CA TYR A 163 -26.94 -11.69 -1.32
C TYR A 163 -26.61 -11.71 -2.80
N PHE A 164 -25.39 -11.29 -3.15
CA PHE A 164 -24.93 -11.25 -4.55
C PHE A 164 -24.97 -12.63 -5.22
N GLU A 165 -24.68 -13.71 -4.49
CA GLU A 165 -24.68 -15.07 -5.02
C GLU A 165 -26.07 -15.58 -5.41
N ASP A 166 -27.14 -15.02 -4.83
CA ASP A 166 -28.51 -15.53 -5.03
C ASP A 166 -29.07 -15.22 -6.42
N PHE A 167 -28.52 -14.22 -7.11
CA PHE A 167 -29.03 -13.76 -8.41
C PHE A 167 -27.99 -13.81 -9.53
N MET A 168 -26.81 -14.36 -9.27
CA MET A 168 -25.74 -14.50 -10.26
C MET A 168 -25.61 -15.93 -10.75
N ASP A 169 -25.65 -16.11 -12.07
CA ASP A 169 -25.41 -17.42 -12.68
C ASP A 169 -24.00 -17.91 -12.37
N LYS A 170 -23.87 -19.19 -12.03
CA LYS A 170 -22.59 -19.86 -11.72
C LYS A 170 -21.53 -19.63 -12.81
N LYS A 171 -21.98 -19.53 -14.07
CA LYS A 171 -21.14 -19.26 -15.24
C LYS A 171 -20.68 -17.80 -15.33
N GLN A 172 -21.48 -16.85 -14.87
CA GLN A 172 -21.10 -15.44 -14.77
C GLN A 172 -20.11 -15.23 -13.62
N MET A 173 -20.31 -15.91 -12.48
CA MET A 173 -19.35 -15.93 -11.37
C MET A 173 -17.96 -16.39 -11.81
N GLU A 174 -17.88 -17.51 -12.54
CA GLU A 174 -16.60 -17.99 -13.10
C GLU A 174 -15.98 -17.01 -14.10
N THR A 175 -16.80 -16.26 -14.85
CA THR A 175 -16.31 -15.30 -15.84
C THR A 175 -15.73 -14.06 -15.18
N ILE A 176 -16.39 -13.55 -14.13
CA ILE A 176 -15.92 -12.43 -13.31
C ILE A 176 -14.66 -12.84 -12.54
N GLU A 177 -14.61 -14.05 -12.00
CA GLU A 177 -13.43 -14.57 -11.30
C GLU A 177 -12.23 -14.80 -12.24
N ARG A 178 -12.46 -15.26 -13.47
CA ARG A 178 -11.43 -15.34 -14.52
C ARG A 178 -10.92 -13.95 -14.91
N ARG A 179 -11.77 -12.93 -14.99
CA ARG A 179 -11.36 -11.55 -15.27
C ARG A 179 -10.51 -10.96 -14.14
N ARG A 180 -10.87 -11.18 -12.87
CA ARG A 180 -10.03 -10.80 -11.71
C ARG A 180 -8.63 -11.39 -11.78
N LYS A 181 -8.48 -12.63 -12.26
CA LYS A 181 -7.16 -13.24 -12.50
C LYS A 181 -6.39 -12.51 -13.60
N VAL A 182 -7.05 -12.09 -14.67
CA VAL A 182 -6.42 -11.36 -15.78
C VAL A 182 -6.01 -9.94 -15.36
N GLU A 183 -6.88 -9.20 -14.69
CA GLU A 183 -6.59 -7.84 -14.20
C GLU A 183 -5.47 -7.84 -13.14
N SER A 184 -5.45 -8.84 -12.25
CA SER A 184 -4.33 -9.05 -11.32
C SER A 184 -3.01 -9.27 -12.07
N LEU A 185 -3.03 -10.07 -13.14
CA LEU A 185 -1.84 -10.33 -13.97
C LEU A 185 -1.39 -9.09 -14.74
N GLU A 186 -2.32 -8.25 -15.22
CA GLU A 186 -1.99 -6.97 -15.86
C GLU A 186 -1.41 -5.96 -14.87
N HIS A 187 -1.93 -5.91 -13.64
CA HIS A 187 -1.37 -5.11 -12.57
C HIS A 187 0.05 -5.57 -12.21
N PHE A 188 0.31 -6.87 -12.08
CA PHE A 188 1.67 -7.41 -11.90
C PHE A 188 2.59 -7.10 -13.09
N ARG A 189 2.06 -7.13 -14.32
CA ARG A 189 2.82 -6.80 -15.53
C ARG A 189 3.22 -5.33 -15.56
N LYS A 190 2.30 -4.44 -15.16
CA LYS A 190 2.55 -3.00 -15.04
C LYS A 190 3.58 -2.69 -13.94
N ILE A 191 3.49 -3.34 -12.78
CA ILE A 191 4.52 -3.24 -11.73
C ILE A 191 5.88 -3.72 -12.24
N ALA A 192 5.93 -4.85 -12.96
CA ALA A 192 7.17 -5.38 -13.51
C ALA A 192 7.78 -4.46 -14.61
N GLU A 193 6.95 -3.77 -15.39
CA GLU A 193 7.37 -2.78 -16.36
C GLU A 193 7.89 -1.50 -15.68
N GLU A 194 7.18 -1.00 -14.66
CA GLU A 194 7.65 0.12 -13.84
C GLU A 194 8.97 -0.20 -13.13
N GLU A 195 9.15 -1.41 -12.60
CA GLU A 195 10.43 -1.86 -12.03
C GLU A 195 11.55 -1.92 -13.07
N LYS A 196 11.27 -2.38 -14.30
CA LYS A 196 12.24 -2.38 -15.41
C LYS A 196 12.63 -0.96 -15.81
N GLU A 197 11.67 -0.05 -15.89
CA GLU A 197 11.92 1.36 -16.21
C GLU A 197 12.69 2.08 -15.10
N VAL A 198 12.41 1.78 -13.83
CA VAL A 198 13.20 2.27 -12.69
C VAL A 198 14.63 1.73 -12.71
N ARG A 199 14.84 0.46 -13.10
CA ARG A 199 16.18 -0.12 -13.27
C ARG A 199 16.95 0.54 -14.42
N LYS A 200 16.33 0.73 -15.59
CA LYS A 200 16.93 1.46 -16.72
C LYS A 200 17.32 2.90 -16.36
N ARG A 201 16.47 3.61 -15.61
CA ARG A 201 16.78 4.96 -15.12
C ARG A 201 17.98 4.98 -14.17
N LYS A 202 18.12 3.96 -13.31
CA LYS A 202 19.28 3.82 -12.42
C LYS A 202 20.57 3.49 -13.17
N GLU A 203 20.50 2.67 -14.21
CA GLU A 203 21.64 2.39 -15.11
C GLU A 203 22.06 3.64 -15.90
N MET A 204 21.10 4.43 -16.41
CA MET A 204 21.40 5.69 -17.11
C MET A 204 22.03 6.76 -16.20
N THR A 205 21.68 6.81 -14.91
CA THR A 205 22.36 7.70 -13.95
C THR A 205 23.73 7.18 -13.53
N SER A 206 24.00 5.88 -13.65
CA SER A 206 25.32 5.29 -13.36
C SER A 206 26.31 5.50 -14.51
N ASN A 207 25.83 5.62 -15.75
CA ASN A 207 26.67 5.79 -16.94
C ASN A 207 27.08 7.24 -17.24
N ARG A 208 26.73 8.21 -16.38
CA ARG A 208 27.07 9.64 -16.59
C ARG A 208 28.37 10.06 -15.88
N ASP A 209 28.96 9.21 -15.05
CA ASP A 209 30.17 9.53 -14.27
C ASP A 209 31.49 9.01 -14.88
N GLU A 210 31.47 8.45 -16.10
CA GLU A 210 32.69 8.05 -16.79
C GLU A 210 32.71 8.59 -18.22
N HIS A 211 33.35 9.75 -18.43
CA HIS A 211 34.32 9.97 -19.52
C HIS A 211 35.04 11.34 -19.43
N PRO A 212 36.26 11.45 -20.00
CA PRO A 212 37.38 12.17 -19.41
C PRO A 212 37.59 13.58 -19.96
N VAL A 213 38.28 14.39 -19.15
CA VAL A 213 38.66 15.78 -19.43
C VAL A 213 39.82 15.81 -20.41
N GLU A 214 39.64 16.44 -21.58
CA GLU A 214 40.74 16.93 -22.42
C GLU A 214 40.97 18.42 -22.15
N ASP A 215 42.22 18.74 -21.80
CA ASP A 215 42.82 20.07 -21.73
C ASP A 215 42.76 20.80 -23.09
N VAL A 216 42.57 22.13 -23.09
CA VAL A 216 43.51 23.12 -23.68
C VAL A 216 43.16 24.54 -23.21
N ASN A 217 44.03 25.03 -22.34
CA ASN A 217 44.55 26.37 -22.03
C ASN A 217 44.30 27.56 -22.99
N LYS A 218 43.91 28.74 -22.45
CA LYS A 218 44.58 30.06 -22.70
C LYS A 218 44.11 31.22 -21.79
N ASN A 219 45.10 31.80 -21.12
CA ASN A 219 45.19 32.96 -20.21
C ASN A 219 44.49 34.30 -20.61
N LYS A 220 44.02 35.07 -19.61
CA LYS A 220 44.64 36.32 -19.06
C LYS A 220 43.64 37.19 -18.25
N ASP A 221 44.04 37.52 -17.02
CA ASP A 221 44.10 38.83 -16.30
C ASP A 221 42.97 39.88 -16.55
N ASP A 222 42.47 40.71 -15.63
CA ASP A 222 42.93 41.19 -14.33
C ASP A 222 41.84 42.10 -13.69
N SER A 223 41.90 42.33 -12.35
CA SER A 223 41.47 43.55 -11.62
C SER A 223 39.96 43.88 -11.46
N CYS A 224 39.42 44.58 -10.43
CA CYS A 224 39.80 44.97 -9.07
C CYS A 224 38.57 45.69 -8.41
N LEU A 225 38.51 45.70 -7.06
CA LEU A 225 37.95 46.71 -6.13
C LEU A 225 36.43 46.96 -6.08
N GLU A 226 35.74 46.60 -4.97
CA GLU A 226 35.55 47.33 -3.68
C GLU A 226 34.45 48.43 -3.69
N TYR A 227 33.46 48.34 -2.78
CA TYR A 227 33.24 49.27 -1.65
C TYR A 227 31.98 48.92 -0.81
N ASN A 228 32.21 48.64 0.48
CA ASN A 228 31.54 49.06 1.75
C ASN A 228 30.03 49.43 1.77
N LYS A 229 29.19 49.21 2.81
CA LYS A 229 29.39 49.36 4.28
C LYS A 229 28.07 49.00 5.05
N GLY A 230 28.17 48.56 6.32
CA GLY A 230 27.09 48.66 7.36
C GLY A 230 26.77 47.35 8.12
N ILE A 231 27.54 46.94 9.13
CA ILE A 231 27.44 47.17 10.60
C ILE A 231 26.29 46.43 11.32
N GLY A 232 26.69 45.58 12.29
CA GLY A 232 25.92 44.96 13.39
C GLY A 232 26.04 43.43 13.36
N GLY A 233 26.64 42.67 14.28
CA GLY A 233 27.05 42.89 15.68
C GLY A 233 26.55 41.71 16.55
N PHE A 234 27.45 40.77 16.91
CA PHE A 234 27.35 39.62 17.86
C PHE A 234 26.48 38.40 17.47
N SER A 235 27.02 37.20 17.12
CA SER A 235 27.73 36.14 17.92
C SER A 235 26.80 35.46 18.96
N ASP A 236 26.66 34.13 19.13
CA ASP A 236 27.26 32.93 18.54
C ASP A 236 26.42 31.68 18.90
N LYS A 237 26.75 30.56 18.25
CA LYS A 237 26.52 29.13 18.62
C LYS A 237 25.33 28.38 17.99
N ALA A 238 25.60 27.72 16.86
CA ALA A 238 25.27 26.30 16.69
C ALA A 238 26.19 25.64 15.65
N LYS A 239 27.09 24.77 16.12
CA LYS A 239 28.03 23.98 15.31
C LYS A 239 27.28 22.99 14.41
N ARG A 240 27.26 23.22 13.09
CA ARG A 240 26.95 22.17 12.09
C ARG A 240 28.21 21.35 11.81
N LYS A 241 28.22 20.08 12.23
CA LYS A 241 29.17 19.07 11.76
C LYS A 241 28.79 18.68 10.32
N ARG A 242 29.63 19.05 9.35
CA ARG A 242 29.70 18.41 8.03
C ARG A 242 30.38 17.05 8.22
N LEU A 243 29.70 15.97 7.90
CA LEU A 243 30.34 14.66 7.69
C LEU A 243 30.66 14.54 6.21
N SER A 244 31.94 14.45 5.89
CA SER A 244 32.46 14.13 4.57
C SER A 244 32.36 12.62 4.34
N SER A 245 31.71 12.21 3.26
CA SER A 245 31.79 10.84 2.76
C SER A 245 33.06 10.71 1.93
N CYS A 246 34.11 10.14 2.52
CA CYS A 246 35.27 9.68 1.78
C CYS A 246 34.89 8.35 1.09
N TRP A 247 34.78 8.36 -0.23
CA TRP A 247 34.64 7.15 -1.01
C TRP A 247 36.03 6.54 -1.18
N VAL A 248 36.24 5.35 -0.63
CA VAL A 248 37.43 4.54 -0.90
C VAL A 248 37.19 3.82 -2.21
N THR A 249 37.89 4.23 -3.26
CA THR A 249 38.01 3.50 -4.53
C THR A 249 38.91 2.30 -4.32
N GLY A 250 38.31 1.12 -4.15
CA GLY A 250 39.02 -0.16 -4.08
C GLY A 250 38.69 -1.01 -5.29
N THR A 251 39.61 -1.06 -6.26
CA THR A 251 39.62 -1.99 -7.38
C THR A 251 39.78 -3.42 -6.85
N ALA A 252 38.73 -4.24 -6.91
CA ALA A 252 38.83 -5.65 -6.54
C ALA A 252 39.31 -6.47 -7.74
N THR A 253 40.63 -6.66 -7.82
CA THR A 253 41.23 -7.71 -8.64
C THR A 253 40.86 -9.09 -8.10
N SER A 254 40.57 -10.00 -9.03
CA SER A 254 40.25 -11.40 -8.79
C SER A 254 41.39 -12.14 -8.07
N THR A 255 41.18 -12.60 -6.83
CA THR A 255 42.01 -13.66 -6.24
C THR A 255 41.24 -14.52 -5.21
N THR A 256 41.24 -15.84 -5.47
CA THR A 256 41.12 -16.97 -4.54
C THR A 256 39.85 -17.15 -3.67
N TYR A 257 39.01 -18.10 -4.12
CA TYR A 257 38.09 -18.88 -3.28
C TYR A 257 38.88 -19.60 -2.18
N ASN A 258 39.01 -19.04 -0.97
CA ASN A 258 39.09 -19.78 0.31
C ASN A 258 39.40 -18.94 1.57
N GLU A 259 39.34 -17.61 1.54
CA GLU A 259 39.43 -16.85 2.80
C GLU A 259 38.14 -16.92 3.63
N SER A 260 38.30 -17.24 4.91
CA SER A 260 37.23 -17.38 5.90
C SER A 260 36.68 -16.00 6.29
N VAL A 261 35.40 -15.77 6.00
CA VAL A 261 34.66 -14.56 6.35
C VAL A 261 34.41 -14.53 7.88
N PRO A 262 34.45 -13.36 8.54
CA PRO A 262 34.14 -13.20 9.96
C PRO A 262 32.80 -13.82 10.37
N SER A 263 32.73 -14.42 11.56
CA SER A 263 31.60 -15.22 12.06
C SER A 263 30.23 -14.52 11.99
N GLU A 264 30.19 -13.20 12.12
CA GLU A 264 28.95 -12.41 12.07
C GLU A 264 28.30 -12.41 10.68
N ASN A 265 29.09 -12.64 9.62
CA ASN A 265 28.65 -12.54 8.23
C ASN A 265 28.44 -13.91 7.56
N GLN A 266 28.45 -14.99 8.33
CA GLN A 266 28.28 -16.36 7.79
C GLN A 266 26.91 -16.61 7.16
N HIS A 267 25.86 -15.94 7.66
CA HIS A 267 24.49 -16.04 7.15
C HIS A 267 24.32 -15.50 5.72
N LEU A 268 25.28 -14.69 5.23
CA LEU A 268 25.29 -14.17 3.87
C LEU A 268 25.72 -15.23 2.83
N ARG A 269 26.27 -16.38 3.25
CA ARG A 269 26.60 -17.50 2.36
C ARG A 269 25.39 -18.41 2.11
N MET A 270 24.36 -17.88 1.47
CA MET A 270 23.48 -18.73 0.67
C MET A 270 24.06 -18.74 -0.75
N ASN A 271 24.84 -19.78 -1.06
CA ASN A 271 25.36 -20.00 -2.40
C ASN A 271 24.18 -19.99 -3.38
N ILE A 272 24.20 -19.08 -4.36
CA ILE A 272 23.09 -18.83 -5.30
C ILE A 272 22.67 -20.12 -6.01
N ARG A 273 23.60 -21.08 -6.17
CA ARG A 273 23.33 -22.43 -6.71
C ARG A 273 22.33 -23.25 -5.88
N LYS A 274 22.21 -23.01 -4.57
CA LYS A 274 21.26 -23.71 -3.68
C LYS A 274 19.86 -23.08 -3.68
N VAL A 275 19.71 -21.84 -4.15
CA VAL A 275 18.43 -21.11 -4.18
C VAL A 275 17.57 -21.55 -5.37
N ARG A 276 18.20 -22.00 -6.47
CA ARG A 276 17.53 -22.60 -7.65
C ARG A 276 18.40 -23.69 -8.29
N PRO A 277 18.35 -24.94 -7.81
CA PRO A 277 19.16 -26.02 -8.35
C PRO A 277 18.94 -26.26 -9.85
N GLY A 278 17.68 -26.28 -10.30
CA GLY A 278 17.33 -26.55 -11.69
C GLY A 278 17.73 -25.48 -12.71
N PHE A 279 18.09 -24.26 -12.26
CA PHE A 279 18.55 -23.20 -13.17
C PHE A 279 20.03 -23.35 -13.55
N TYR A 280 20.84 -23.93 -12.67
CA TYR A 280 22.27 -24.12 -12.94
C TYR A 280 22.56 -25.46 -13.61
N GLU A 281 21.73 -26.49 -13.41
CA GLU A 281 21.81 -27.74 -14.17
C GLU A 281 21.58 -27.54 -15.67
N THR A 282 20.68 -26.64 -16.06
CA THR A 282 20.45 -26.30 -17.46
C THR A 282 21.60 -25.48 -18.04
N PHE A 283 22.20 -24.59 -17.25
CA PHE A 283 23.34 -23.78 -17.65
C PHE A 283 24.62 -24.62 -17.83
N ASP A 284 24.86 -25.57 -16.93
CA ASP A 284 26.02 -26.47 -17.02
C ASP A 284 25.89 -27.48 -18.18
N LYS A 285 24.67 -27.90 -18.54
CA LYS A 285 24.44 -28.71 -19.75
C LYS A 285 24.72 -27.96 -21.05
N TYR A 286 24.48 -26.64 -21.09
CA TYR A 286 24.73 -25.83 -22.28
C TYR A 286 26.21 -25.51 -22.52
N LYS A 287 27.05 -25.59 -21.48
CA LYS A 287 28.50 -25.35 -21.59
C LYS A 287 29.32 -26.56 -22.02
N ASN A 288 28.71 -27.75 -22.01
CA ASN A 288 29.35 -29.03 -22.36
C ASN A 288 28.81 -29.65 -23.67
N CYS A 289 28.19 -28.83 -24.53
CA CYS A 289 27.88 -29.16 -25.91
C CYS A 289 28.75 -28.31 -26.85
#